data_AF-A0A7W1N3F1-F1
#
_entry.id   AF-A0A7W1N3F1-F1
#
_cell.length_a   1.000
_cell.length_b   1.000
_cell.length_c   1.000
_cell.angle_alpha   90.00
_cell.angle_beta   90.00
_cell.angle_gamma   90.00
#
_symmetry.space_group_name_H-M   'P 1'
#
loop_
_entity.id
_entity.type
_entity.pdbx_description
1 polymer ?
#
loop_
_entity_poly.entity_id
_entity_poly.type
_entity_poly.pdbx_seq_one_letter_code
_entity_poly.pdbx_strand_id
1 'polypeptide(L)' 'MHLRAPAFAHGVISFIWAVFFGLVIWLGGSMIGFNGAITFIVGCVAAFLIFLYVRVYGEDEPRRP' A
#
# COMPACT_ATOMS: atom_id res chain seq x y z
N MET A 1 -17.03 -25.02 -12.56
CA MET A 1 -15.98 -24.89 -11.52
C MET A 1 -15.95 -23.43 -11.06
N HIS A 2 -16.55 -23.13 -9.91
CA HIS A 2 -16.44 -21.81 -9.29
C HIS A 2 -15.05 -21.74 -8.64
N LEU A 3 -14.03 -21.37 -9.42
CA LEU A 3 -12.75 -20.92 -8.88
C LEU A 3 -13.00 -19.55 -8.25
N ARG A 4 -13.61 -19.53 -7.05
CA ARG A 4 -13.53 -18.36 -6.19
C ARG A 4 -12.04 -18.21 -5.89
N ALA A 5 -11.46 -17.09 -6.31
CA ALA A 5 -10.11 -16.77 -5.85
C ALA A 5 -10.09 -16.92 -4.32
N PRO A 6 -9.05 -17.54 -3.74
CA PRO A 6 -8.95 -17.67 -2.30
C PRO A 6 -9.12 -16.27 -1.70
N ALA A 7 -10.01 -16.17 -0.71
CA ALA A 7 -10.27 -14.91 -0.04
C ALA A 7 -9.00 -14.55 0.75
N PHE A 8 -8.11 -13.76 0.14
CA PHE A 8 -6.99 -13.18 0.85
C PHE A 8 -7.54 -12.21 1.90
N ALA A 9 -7.00 -12.27 3.11
CA ALA A 9 -7.38 -11.33 4.15
C ALA A 9 -7.16 -9.91 3.65
N HIS A 10 -8.14 -9.02 3.84
CA HIS A 10 -8.04 -7.62 3.41
C HIS A 10 -6.79 -6.92 3.97
N GLY A 11 -6.36 -7.31 5.17
CA GLY A 11 -5.09 -6.87 5.77
C GLY A 11 -3.84 -7.22 4.96
N VAL A 12 -3.83 -8.39 4.31
CA VAL A 12 -2.70 -8.83 3.46
C VAL A 12 -2.69 -8.03 2.15
N ILE A 13 -3.86 -7.83 1.54
CA ILE A 13 -3.98 -7.05 0.29
C ILE A 13 -3.57 -5.59 0.53
N SER A 14 -4.05 -4.97 1.61
CA SER A 14 -3.67 -3.60 1.99
C SER A 14 -2.17 -3.47 2.27
N PHE A 15 -1.55 -4.47 2.91
CA PHE A 15 -0.10 -4.48 3.12
C PHE A 15 0.70 -4.58 1.82
N ILE A 16 0.28 -5.43 0.88
CA ILE A 16 0.93 -5.56 -0.43
C ILE A 16 0.90 -4.22 -1.18
N TRP A 17 -0.25 -3.54 -1.18
CA TRP A 17 -0.38 -2.22 -1.81
C TRP A 17 0.52 -1.17 -1.15
N ALA A 18 0.56 -1.14 0.18
CA ALA A 18 1.44 -0.25 0.93
C ALA A 18 2.91 -0.44 0.58
N VAL A 19 3.38 -1.69 0.51
CA VAL A 19 4.77 -2.00 0.14
C VAL A 19 5.04 -1.62 -1.31
N PHE A 20 4.15 -1.98 -2.23
CA PHE A 20 4.30 -1.67 -3.66
C PHE A 20 4.43 -0.16 -3.88
N PHE A 21 3.48 0.63 -3.38
CA PHE A 21 3.52 2.08 -3.57
C PHE A 21 4.64 2.76 -2.79
N GLY A 22 4.97 2.27 -1.58
CA GLY A 22 6.12 2.75 -0.82
C GLY A 22 7.44 2.58 -1.58
N LEU A 23 7.63 1.42 -2.21
CA LEU A 23 8.79 1.15 -3.07
C LEU A 23 8.79 2.04 -4.32
N VAL A 24 7.64 2.23 -4.98
CA VAL A 24 7.52 3.13 -6.13
C VAL A 24 7.93 4.55 -5.75
N ILE A 25 7.49 5.06 -4.60
CA ILE A 25 7.83 6.41 -4.13
C ILE A 25 9.31 6.52 -3.77
N TRP A 26 9.85 5.55 -3.03
CA TRP A 26 11.26 5.55 -2.63
C TRP A 26 12.20 5.45 -3.85
N LEU A 27 11.97 4.46 -4.72
CA LEU A 27 12.79 4.25 -5.90
C LEU A 27 12.61 5.39 -6.91
N GLY A 28 11.37 5.83 -7.13
CA GLY A 28 11.08 6.97 -8.01
C GLY A 28 11.78 8.25 -7.55
N GLY A 29 11.68 8.59 -6.26
CA GLY A 29 12.39 9.73 -5.71
C GLY A 29 13.92 9.60 -5.85
N SER A 30 14.44 8.40 -5.62
CA SER A 30 15.88 8.15 -5.74
C SER A 30 16.37 8.25 -7.19
N MET A 31 15.58 7.79 -8.17
CA MET A 31 15.88 7.92 -9.60
C MET A 31 15.89 9.39 -10.08
N ILE A 32 15.09 10.25 -9.46
CA ILE A 32 15.05 11.70 -9.76
C ILE A 32 16.29 12.43 -9.19
N GLY A 33 17.08 11.77 -8.34
CA GLY A 33 18.29 12.36 -7.75
C GLY A 33 18.04 13.06 -6.41
N PHE A 34 16.89 12.83 -5.76
CA PHE A 34 16.69 13.28 -4.38
C PHE A 34 17.59 12.49 -3.41
N ASN A 35 17.87 13.09 -2.25
CA ASN A 35 18.65 12.46 -1.19
C ASN A 35 18.00 11.13 -0.76
N GLY A 36 18.79 10.04 -0.77
CA GLY A 36 18.32 8.69 -0.48
C GLY A 36 17.69 8.51 0.91
N ALA A 37 18.18 9.23 1.93
CA ALA A 37 17.58 9.19 3.27
C ALA A 37 16.19 9.84 3.28
N ILE A 38 16.04 10.97 2.58
CA ILE A 38 14.76 11.68 2.46
C ILE A 38 13.76 10.81 1.69
N THR A 39 14.15 10.28 0.53
CA THR A 39 13.25 9.45 -0.29
C THR A 39 12.82 8.18 0.41
N PHE A 40 13.71 7.58 1.20
CA PHE A 40 13.38 6.41 2.04
C PHE A 40 12.37 6.76 3.12
N ILE A 41 12.58 7.83 3.90
CA ILE A 41 11.66 8.27 4.95
C ILE A 41 10.29 8.60 4.36
N VAL A 42 10.25 9.35 3.25
CA VAL A 42 9.01 9.70 2.56
C VAL A 42 8.30 8.43 2.06
N GLY A 43 9.04 7.47 1.49
CA GLY A 43 8.50 6.18 1.07
C GLY A 43 7.89 5.39 2.22
N CYS A 44 8.55 5.32 3.38
CA CYS A 44 8.02 4.65 4.57
C CYS A 44 6.75 5.32 5.12
N VAL A 45 6.75 6.66 5.23
CA VAL A 45 5.59 7.42 5.70
C VAL A 45 4.42 7.23 4.73
N ALA A 46 4.66 7.35 3.43
CA ALA A 46 3.64 7.13 2.42
C ALA A 46 3.11 5.70 2.43
N ALA A 47 3.98 4.69 2.54
CA ALA A 47 3.58 3.28 2.66
C ALA A 47 2.65 3.07 3.86
N PHE A 48 3.01 3.62 5.03
CA PHE A 48 2.19 3.53 6.22
C PHE A 48 0.81 4.19 6.04
N LEU A 49 0.76 5.39 5.45
CA LEU A 49 -0.50 6.08 5.18
C LEU A 49 -1.37 5.34 4.16
N ILE A 50 -0.76 4.78 3.11
CA ILE A 50 -1.45 3.96 2.11
C ILE A 50 -2.00 2.68 2.75
N PHE A 51 -1.23 2.03 3.63
CA PHE A 51 -1.69 0.87 4.39
C PHE A 51 -2.96 1.22 5.17
N LEU A 52 -2.93 2.29 5.96
CA LEU A 52 -4.10 2.74 6.73
C LEU A 52 -5.28 3.07 5.83
N TYR A 53 -5.05 3.79 4.74
CA TYR A 53 -6.08 4.18 3.79
C TYR A 53 -6.80 2.95 3.20
N VAL A 54 -6.04 2.01 2.62
CA VAL A 54 -6.63 0.80 2.02
C VAL A 54 -7.23 -0.10 3.09
N ARG A 55 -6.60 -0.20 4.27
CA ARG A 55 -7.10 -1.05 5.37
C ARG A 55 -8.46 -0.60 5.88
N VAL A 56 -8.70 0.70 5.94
CA VAL A 56 -9.93 1.31 6.48
C VAL A 56 -10.99 1.51 5.39
N TYR A 57 -10.59 1.92 4.19
CA TYR A 57 -11.51 2.36 3.14
C TYR A 57 -11.52 1.48 1.88
N GLY A 58 -10.71 0.42 1.83
CA GLY A 58 -10.54 -0.42 0.64
C GLY A 58 -11.52 -1.59 0.52
N GLU A 59 -12.54 -1.71 1.37
CA GLU A 59 -13.61 -2.70 1.21
C GLU A 59 -14.71 -2.12 0.30
N ASP A 60 -15.10 -2.85 -0.75
CA ASP A 60 -16.05 -2.38 -1.78
C ASP A 60 -17.49 -2.16 -1.24
N GLU A 61 -17.83 -2.81 -0.13
CA GLU A 61 -19.12 -2.64 0.53
C GLU A 61 -18.95 -1.81 1.80
N PRO A 62 -19.69 -0.69 1.97
CA PRO A 62 -19.82 -0.09 3.28
C PRO A 62 -20.36 -1.17 4.20
N ARG A 63 -19.59 -1.53 5.24
CA ARG A 63 -20.04 -2.45 6.28
C ARG A 63 -21.30 -1.86 6.91
N ARG A 64 -22.47 -2.28 6.41
CA ARG A 64 -23.75 -1.87 6.97
C ARG A 64 -23.82 -2.45 8.39
N PRO A 65 -24.13 -1.65 9.41
CA PRO A 65 -24.36 -2.16 10.75
C PRO A 65 -25.54 -3.14 10.78
#